data_AF-A0A9E4KFY1-F1
#
_entry.id   AF-A0A9E4KFY1-F1
#
_cell.length_a   1.000
_cell.length_b   1.000
_cell.length_c   1.000
_cell.angle_alpha   90.00
_cell.angle_beta   90.00
_cell.angle_gamma   90.00
#
_symmetry.space_group_name_H-M   'P 1'
#
loop_
_entity.id
_entity.type
_entity.pdbx_description
1 polymer ?
#
loop_
_entity_poly.entity_id
_entity_poly.type
_entity_poly.pdbx_seq_one_letter_code
_entity_poly.pdbx_strand_id
1 'polypeptide(L)'
;MKTSFNSWPTEFWRVNSYSYPSFFSDNDKAREAWSVFLTFFDYTAYDELKDWWDSGQGERRLNPSALESWKATFEEVGLLYVISRSNTITITPSGKALKEFADANDINGFVWTGINLLIRYPLRGPRRARSELHGSSDLFLYRFIYSAIIELDNYLWWSELERILCRVFSTDLAQNAISDIRLLRNNPDKIRDLSLPASQRKGAFYNSLNQVSNHASMNHLIFETIREHTPYKDYLAGEPDKKIVIRDEWLPLLKKALIADKPKALCASGGSYMGTLPKFQGFDSEEDYFNFLGAPVLEYQSSSTTPLGSINLNGEQVIHLVEGENYSSFSGLSITGPQSSLCQLSRQQRVILNSDQRWSYLVTDKKVVSPSEVTIQLSRARPITNYNQILKLLET
;
A
#
# COMPACT_ATOMS: atom_id res chain seq x y z
N MET A 1 -13.87 -2.79 -24.25
CA MET A 1 -13.23 -1.73 -23.44
C MET A 1 -14.32 -1.05 -22.64
N LYS A 2 -14.13 -0.82 -21.33
CA LYS A 2 -15.13 -0.14 -20.47
C LYS A 2 -15.30 1.31 -20.93
N THR A 3 -16.53 1.83 -21.00
CA THR A 3 -16.82 3.17 -21.54
C THR A 3 -17.37 4.16 -20.52
N SER A 4 -17.91 3.67 -19.41
CA SER A 4 -18.48 4.46 -18.31
C SER A 4 -17.90 4.06 -16.95
N PHE A 5 -17.93 4.97 -15.98
CA PHE A 5 -17.53 4.68 -14.61
C PHE A 5 -18.60 3.90 -13.85
N ASN A 6 -18.20 3.22 -12.78
CA ASN A 6 -19.17 2.70 -11.81
C ASN A 6 -19.76 3.86 -10.99
N SER A 7 -20.95 3.63 -10.43
CA SER A 7 -21.48 4.49 -9.38
C SER A 7 -20.76 4.21 -8.07
N TRP A 8 -20.04 5.20 -7.55
CA TRP A 8 -19.34 5.11 -6.27
C TRP A 8 -20.16 5.76 -5.13
N PRO A 9 -20.15 5.20 -3.90
CA PRO A 9 -20.85 5.81 -2.77
C PRO A 9 -20.29 7.20 -2.47
N THR A 10 -21.08 8.04 -1.81
CA THR A 10 -20.64 9.37 -1.34
C THR A 10 -19.83 9.30 -0.04
N GLU A 11 -19.68 8.10 0.53
CA GLU A 11 -18.86 7.89 1.70
C GLU A 11 -17.38 7.69 1.34
N PHE A 12 -16.49 8.03 2.27
CA PHE A 12 -15.04 7.90 2.13
C PHE A 12 -14.41 7.30 3.40
N TRP A 13 -13.23 6.72 3.26
CA TRP A 13 -12.47 6.14 4.38
C TRP A 13 -12.16 7.15 5.49
N ARG A 14 -12.27 6.70 6.74
CA ARG A 14 -11.90 7.47 7.93
C ARG A 14 -10.96 6.62 8.79
N VAL A 15 -9.78 7.15 9.06
CA VAL A 15 -8.77 6.59 9.99
C VAL A 15 -8.45 7.58 11.10
N ASN A 16 -7.73 7.18 12.14
CA ASN A 16 -7.38 8.08 13.25
C ASN A 16 -6.50 9.24 12.79
N SER A 17 -6.59 10.36 13.51
CA SER A 17 -6.11 11.66 13.04
C SER A 17 -4.62 11.90 13.26
N TYR A 18 -3.95 11.04 14.02
CA TYR A 18 -2.56 11.19 14.43
C TYR A 18 -1.63 10.36 13.57
N SER A 19 -0.39 10.83 13.40
CA SER A 19 0.57 10.28 12.46
C SER A 19 1.16 8.93 12.86
N TYR A 20 1.69 8.18 11.90
CA TYR A 20 2.33 6.88 12.14
C TYR A 20 3.66 7.02 12.90
N PRO A 21 3.94 6.29 14.00
CA PRO A 21 5.21 6.41 14.72
C PRO A 21 6.37 5.86 13.87
N SER A 22 7.30 6.72 13.46
CA SER A 22 8.38 6.34 12.54
C SER A 22 9.71 6.94 12.97
N PHE A 23 10.64 6.07 13.40
CA PHE A 23 11.98 6.44 13.85
C PHE A 23 12.86 6.97 12.70
N PHE A 24 12.77 6.34 11.53
CA PHE A 24 13.58 6.65 10.35
C PHE A 24 13.01 7.77 9.46
N SER A 25 11.94 8.43 9.90
CA SER A 25 11.37 9.57 9.18
C SER A 25 11.88 10.89 9.76
N ASP A 26 12.41 11.75 8.91
CA ASP A 26 12.93 13.07 9.30
C ASP A 26 11.83 14.10 9.64
N ASN A 27 10.56 13.71 9.57
CA ASN A 27 9.43 14.59 9.82
C ASN A 27 9.21 14.79 11.33
N ASP A 28 9.07 16.04 11.80
CA ASP A 28 8.76 16.38 13.20
C ASP A 28 7.55 15.60 13.75
N LYS A 29 6.50 15.43 12.95
CA LYS A 29 5.30 14.68 13.36
C LYS A 29 5.58 13.20 13.51
N ALA A 30 6.54 12.66 12.76
CA ALA A 30 6.95 11.26 12.87
C ALA A 30 7.78 11.03 14.13
N ARG A 31 8.70 11.96 14.44
CA ARG A 31 9.50 11.96 15.66
C ARG A 31 8.64 12.13 16.90
N GLU A 32 7.66 13.03 16.85
CA GLU A 32 6.67 13.20 17.92
C GLU A 32 5.85 11.92 18.12
N ALA A 33 5.29 11.35 17.03
CA ALA A 33 4.55 10.10 17.10
C ALA A 33 5.39 8.96 17.71
N TRP A 34 6.67 8.87 17.30
CA TRP A 34 7.63 7.90 17.82
C TRP A 34 7.88 8.10 19.32
N SER A 35 8.17 9.34 19.74
CA SER A 35 8.39 9.70 21.15
C SER A 35 7.19 9.35 22.02
N VAL A 36 5.97 9.70 21.57
CA VAL A 36 4.74 9.35 22.30
C VAL A 36 4.55 7.83 22.37
N PHE A 37 4.81 7.09 21.28
CA PHE A 37 4.74 5.63 21.29
C PHE A 37 5.70 5.00 22.31
N LEU A 38 6.94 5.50 22.40
CA LEU A 38 7.93 4.98 23.36
C LEU A 38 7.46 5.09 24.82
N THR A 39 6.74 6.15 25.18
CA THR A 39 6.23 6.29 26.56
C THR A 39 5.29 5.17 26.99
N PHE A 40 4.65 4.46 26.06
CA PHE A 40 3.80 3.30 26.43
C PHE A 40 4.61 2.10 26.94
N PHE A 41 5.93 2.04 26.70
CA PHE A 41 6.78 0.98 27.25
C PHE A 41 7.13 1.20 28.72
N ASP A 42 7.04 2.44 29.20
CA ASP A 42 7.44 2.81 30.55
C ASP A 42 6.32 2.59 31.58
N TYR A 43 5.09 2.30 31.12
CA TYR A 43 3.91 2.16 31.96
C TYR A 43 3.16 0.87 31.67
N THR A 44 2.63 0.24 32.72
CA THR A 44 1.69 -0.89 32.59
C THR A 44 0.24 -0.41 32.70
N ALA A 45 -0.02 0.61 33.53
CA ALA A 45 -1.34 1.19 33.72
C ALA A 45 -1.52 2.45 32.85
N TYR A 46 -2.62 2.51 32.11
CA TYR A 46 -2.87 3.60 31.16
C TYR A 46 -3.30 4.91 31.84
N ASP A 47 -3.99 4.83 32.98
CA ASP A 47 -4.30 5.99 33.83
C ASP A 47 -3.04 6.68 34.34
N GLU A 48 -2.01 5.93 34.73
CA GLU A 48 -0.72 6.50 35.18
C GLU A 48 -0.01 7.24 34.03
N LEU A 49 -0.04 6.68 32.81
CA LEU A 49 0.50 7.34 31.63
C LEU A 49 -0.25 8.63 31.29
N LYS A 50 -1.59 8.63 31.42
CA LYS A 50 -2.42 9.84 31.24
C LYS A 50 -2.04 10.93 32.23
N ASP A 51 -1.92 10.58 33.51
CA ASP A 51 -1.56 11.53 34.56
C ASP A 51 -0.15 12.10 34.34
N TRP A 52 0.80 11.27 33.92
CA TRP A 52 2.16 11.71 33.59
C TRP A 52 2.18 12.73 32.45
N TRP A 53 1.51 12.44 31.34
CA TRP A 53 1.44 13.36 30.20
C TRP A 53 0.68 14.67 30.51
N ASP A 54 -0.36 14.60 31.35
CA ASP A 54 -1.12 15.80 31.75
C ASP A 54 -0.35 16.65 32.78
N SER A 55 0.55 16.05 33.56
CA SER A 55 1.42 16.78 34.49
C SER A 55 2.44 17.67 33.79
N GLY A 56 2.67 17.47 32.48
CA GLY A 56 3.64 18.23 31.68
C GLY A 56 5.09 17.77 31.86
N GLN A 57 5.32 16.55 32.37
CA GLN A 57 6.65 15.96 32.53
C GLN A 57 7.29 15.47 31.21
N GLY A 58 6.50 15.30 30.14
CA GLY A 58 7.01 15.00 28.80
C GLY A 58 7.55 16.24 28.07
N GLU A 59 7.99 16.07 26.83
CA GLU A 59 8.50 17.18 25.98
C GLU A 59 7.48 18.31 25.79
N ARG A 60 6.20 17.97 25.88
CA ARG A 60 5.08 18.91 26.01
C ARG A 60 3.96 18.28 26.83
N ARG A 61 3.05 19.10 27.37
CA ARG A 61 1.82 18.58 27.96
C ARG A 61 0.90 18.00 26.89
N LEU A 62 0.46 16.77 27.06
CA LEU A 62 -0.66 16.19 26.31
C LEU A 62 -1.86 16.12 27.23
N ASN A 63 -2.98 16.70 26.80
CA ASN A 63 -4.23 16.46 27.53
C ASN A 63 -4.68 15.00 27.33
N PRO A 64 -5.51 14.46 28.24
CA PRO A 64 -5.94 13.05 28.15
C PRO A 64 -6.63 12.70 26.82
N SER A 65 -7.41 13.62 26.25
CA SER A 65 -8.08 13.40 24.95
C SER A 65 -7.11 13.27 23.77
N ALA A 66 -5.98 13.99 23.81
CA ALA A 66 -4.93 13.87 22.80
C ALA A 66 -4.21 12.53 22.94
N LEU A 67 -3.93 12.08 24.17
CA LEU A 67 -3.33 10.78 24.41
C LEU A 67 -4.26 9.63 23.98
N GLU A 68 -5.57 9.73 24.23
CA GLU A 68 -6.56 8.76 23.70
C GLU A 68 -6.47 8.61 22.19
N SER A 69 -6.26 9.73 21.49
CA SER A 69 -6.22 9.75 20.04
C SER A 69 -4.90 9.19 19.50
N TRP A 70 -3.77 9.41 20.19
CA TRP A 70 -2.51 8.75 19.92
C TRP A 70 -2.60 7.24 20.14
N LYS A 71 -3.13 6.82 21.30
CA LYS A 71 -3.40 5.41 21.62
C LYS A 71 -4.23 4.76 20.53
N ALA A 72 -5.33 5.41 20.11
CA ALA A 72 -6.20 4.89 19.06
C ALA A 72 -5.46 4.74 17.71
N THR A 73 -4.55 5.65 17.36
CA THR A 73 -3.68 5.47 16.17
C THR A 73 -2.78 4.26 16.33
N PHE A 74 -2.10 4.09 17.47
CA PHE A 74 -1.20 2.95 17.71
C PHE A 74 -1.94 1.60 17.75
N GLU A 75 -3.17 1.61 18.25
CA GLU A 75 -4.13 0.50 18.17
C GLU A 75 -4.51 0.17 16.72
N GLU A 76 -4.78 1.18 15.87
CA GLU A 76 -5.10 0.94 14.44
C GLU A 76 -3.94 0.36 13.65
N VAL A 77 -2.70 0.68 14.01
CA VAL A 77 -1.52 0.16 13.32
C VAL A 77 -0.90 -1.06 14.02
N GLY A 78 -1.57 -1.60 15.05
CA GLY A 78 -1.20 -2.88 15.67
C GLY A 78 0.03 -2.87 16.56
N LEU A 79 0.45 -1.71 17.06
CA LEU A 79 1.67 -1.57 17.87
C LEU A 79 1.43 -1.84 19.36
N LEU A 80 0.24 -1.49 19.84
CA LEU A 80 -0.20 -1.71 21.22
C LEU A 80 -1.72 -1.72 21.26
N TYR A 81 -2.27 -2.10 22.41
CA TYR A 81 -3.68 -1.91 22.69
C TYR A 81 -3.98 -1.76 24.18
N VAL A 82 -5.11 -1.14 24.47
CA VAL A 82 -5.76 -1.16 25.79
C VAL A 82 -7.21 -1.59 25.57
N ILE A 83 -7.56 -2.78 26.07
CA ILE A 83 -8.91 -3.35 25.94
C ILE A 83 -9.93 -2.40 26.57
N SER A 84 -11.13 -2.32 25.99
CA SER A 84 -12.23 -1.51 26.51
C SER A 84 -12.54 -1.87 27.96
N ARG A 85 -12.61 -0.86 28.83
CA ARG A 85 -12.81 -1.01 30.29
C ARG A 85 -11.66 -1.70 31.03
N SER A 86 -10.52 -1.90 30.37
CA SER A 86 -9.25 -2.25 31.00
C SER A 86 -8.42 -0.98 31.24
N ASN A 87 -7.49 -1.07 32.19
CA ASN A 87 -6.45 -0.07 32.41
C ASN A 87 -5.06 -0.59 32.00
N THR A 88 -4.96 -1.81 31.46
CA THR A 88 -3.67 -2.43 31.13
C THR A 88 -3.24 -2.06 29.72
N ILE A 89 -2.03 -1.52 29.60
CA ILE A 89 -1.31 -1.34 28.34
C ILE A 89 -0.69 -2.67 27.94
N THR A 90 -1.01 -3.13 26.73
CA THR A 90 -0.34 -4.29 26.11
C THR A 90 0.43 -3.84 24.88
N ILE A 91 1.76 -3.91 24.93
CA ILE A 91 2.60 -3.77 23.73
C ILE A 91 2.56 -5.09 22.95
N THR A 92 2.21 -5.02 21.68
CA THR A 92 2.12 -6.21 20.82
C THR A 92 3.51 -6.77 20.51
N PRO A 93 3.63 -8.06 20.13
CA PRO A 93 4.90 -8.61 19.66
C PRO A 93 5.55 -7.77 18.55
N SER A 94 4.77 -7.30 17.58
CA SER A 94 5.29 -6.43 16.52
C SER A 94 5.63 -5.02 16.98
N GLY A 95 4.91 -4.46 17.96
CA GLY A 95 5.29 -3.18 18.58
C GLY A 95 6.67 -3.25 19.25
N LYS A 96 6.96 -4.37 19.95
CA LYS A 96 8.28 -4.64 20.52
C LYS A 96 9.35 -4.79 19.45
N ALA A 97 9.10 -5.61 18.43
CA ALA A 97 10.04 -5.80 17.32
C ALA A 97 10.37 -4.49 16.60
N LEU A 98 9.37 -3.61 16.39
CA LEU A 98 9.58 -2.34 15.72
C LEU A 98 10.45 -1.38 16.56
N LYS A 99 10.34 -1.40 17.89
CA LYS A 99 11.29 -0.72 18.79
C LYS A 99 12.68 -1.34 18.72
N GLU A 100 12.78 -2.67 18.78
CA GLU A 100 14.08 -3.38 18.70
C GLU A 100 14.83 -3.07 17.40
N PHE A 101 14.13 -3.01 16.26
CA PHE A 101 14.74 -2.61 14.98
C PHE A 101 15.16 -1.14 14.96
N ALA A 102 14.40 -0.25 15.59
CA ALA A 102 14.82 1.15 15.74
C ALA A 102 16.08 1.28 16.61
N ASP A 103 16.12 0.59 17.76
CA ASP A 103 17.27 0.58 18.68
C ASP A 103 18.52 -0.02 18.01
N ALA A 104 18.34 -1.04 17.17
CA ALA A 104 19.40 -1.66 16.38
C ALA A 104 19.77 -0.86 15.09
N ASN A 105 19.07 0.23 14.80
CA ASN A 105 19.20 1.00 13.57
C ASN A 105 19.00 0.16 12.28
N ASP A 106 18.14 -0.86 12.35
CA ASP A 106 17.77 -1.74 11.23
C ASP A 106 16.50 -1.23 10.54
N ILE A 107 16.70 -0.39 9.54
CA ILE A 107 15.61 0.18 8.73
C ILE A 107 14.83 -0.89 7.95
N ASN A 108 15.47 -1.98 7.53
CA ASN A 108 14.81 -3.03 6.75
C ASN A 108 13.86 -3.83 7.62
N GLY A 109 14.32 -4.24 8.81
CA GLY A 109 13.47 -4.89 9.82
C GLY A 109 12.30 -3.99 10.26
N PHE A 110 12.57 -2.69 10.42
CA PHE A 110 11.55 -1.69 10.77
C PHE A 110 10.46 -1.58 9.70
N VAL A 111 10.85 -1.37 8.43
CA VAL A 111 9.92 -1.25 7.30
C VAL A 111 9.18 -2.57 7.06
N TRP A 112 9.87 -3.71 7.13
CA TRP A 112 9.24 -5.02 6.97
C TRP A 112 8.15 -5.26 8.01
N THR A 113 8.45 -5.01 9.29
CA THR A 113 7.47 -5.12 10.38
C THR A 113 6.29 -4.16 10.16
N GLY A 114 6.56 -2.89 9.87
CA GLY A 114 5.51 -1.88 9.70
C GLY A 114 4.59 -2.14 8.51
N ILE A 115 5.12 -2.57 7.35
CA ILE A 115 4.30 -2.98 6.21
C ILE A 115 3.39 -4.16 6.59
N ASN A 116 3.93 -5.18 7.26
CA ASN A 116 3.17 -6.37 7.64
C ASN A 116 2.06 -6.07 8.67
N LEU A 117 2.28 -5.10 9.56
CA LEU A 117 1.23 -4.57 10.44
C LEU A 117 0.13 -3.85 9.64
N LEU A 118 0.53 -2.91 8.76
CA LEU A 118 -0.41 -2.11 7.98
C LEU A 118 -1.29 -2.98 7.07
N ILE A 119 -0.75 -4.00 6.39
CA ILE A 119 -1.57 -4.87 5.53
C ILE A 119 -2.60 -5.72 6.28
N ARG A 120 -2.51 -5.80 7.62
CA ARG A 120 -3.48 -6.49 8.47
C ARG A 120 -4.59 -5.58 8.99
N TYR A 121 -4.50 -4.25 8.81
CA TYR A 121 -5.52 -3.34 9.31
C TYR A 121 -6.85 -3.48 8.54
N PRO A 122 -7.94 -3.96 9.18
CA PRO A 122 -9.26 -3.99 8.58
C PRO A 122 -9.93 -2.61 8.73
N LEU A 123 -10.48 -2.07 7.64
CA LEU A 123 -11.14 -0.75 7.65
C LEU A 123 -12.32 -0.67 8.63
N ARG A 124 -12.94 -1.82 8.91
CA ARG A 124 -14.03 -1.94 9.89
C ARG A 124 -13.61 -1.55 11.31
N GLY A 125 -12.35 -1.80 11.68
CA GLY A 125 -11.81 -1.58 13.02
C GLY A 125 -12.40 -2.49 14.10
N PRO A 126 -11.94 -2.38 15.36
CA PRO A 126 -12.46 -3.16 16.49
C PRO A 126 -13.67 -2.51 17.17
N ARG A 127 -13.77 -1.18 17.07
CA ARG A 127 -14.74 -0.35 17.79
C ARG A 127 -15.99 -0.12 16.95
N ARG A 128 -16.95 0.60 17.54
CA ARG A 128 -18.14 1.11 16.85
C ARG A 128 -17.73 1.71 15.50
N ALA A 129 -18.30 1.14 14.44
CA ALA A 129 -17.98 1.55 13.09
C ALA A 129 -18.24 3.05 12.91
N ARG A 130 -17.34 3.71 12.17
CA ARG A 130 -17.41 5.15 11.88
C ARG A 130 -18.62 5.51 11.01
N SER A 131 -19.21 4.50 10.38
CA SER A 131 -20.43 4.53 9.58
C SER A 131 -20.92 3.11 9.28
N GLU A 132 -22.04 3.02 8.55
CA GLU A 132 -22.55 1.76 8.01
C GLU A 132 -21.56 1.08 7.05
N LEU A 133 -21.00 1.80 6.07
CA LEU A 133 -20.08 1.19 5.09
C LEU A 133 -18.74 0.78 5.70
N HIS A 134 -18.25 1.48 6.72
CA HIS A 134 -17.12 0.98 7.51
C HIS A 134 -17.51 -0.30 8.25
N GLY A 135 -18.71 -0.33 8.84
CA GLY A 135 -19.21 -1.47 9.63
C GLY A 135 -19.42 -2.75 8.82
N SER A 136 -19.73 -2.62 7.52
CA SER A 136 -19.88 -3.73 6.59
C SER A 136 -18.65 -3.98 5.71
N SER A 137 -17.54 -3.26 5.92
CA SER A 137 -16.37 -3.38 5.07
C SER A 137 -15.66 -4.73 5.27
N ASP A 138 -15.32 -5.40 4.17
CA ASP A 138 -14.46 -6.60 4.16
C ASP A 138 -13.00 -6.26 3.78
N LEU A 139 -12.65 -4.97 3.73
CA LEU A 139 -11.40 -4.48 3.17
C LEU A 139 -10.29 -4.37 4.22
N PHE A 140 -9.12 -4.91 3.90
CA PHE A 140 -7.86 -4.52 4.56
C PHE A 140 -7.29 -3.28 3.86
N LEU A 141 -7.44 -2.11 4.49
CA LEU A 141 -7.30 -0.80 3.83
C LEU A 141 -5.91 -0.61 3.21
N TYR A 142 -4.84 -0.73 4.00
CA TYR A 142 -3.50 -0.44 3.50
C TYR A 142 -3.03 -1.51 2.52
N ARG A 143 -3.45 -2.77 2.71
CA ARG A 143 -3.24 -3.83 1.71
C ARG A 143 -3.87 -3.48 0.37
N PHE A 144 -5.09 -2.96 0.37
CA PHE A 144 -5.76 -2.47 -0.82
C PHE A 144 -5.00 -1.32 -1.48
N ILE A 145 -4.58 -0.31 -0.72
CA ILE A 145 -3.83 0.84 -1.25
C ILE A 145 -2.51 0.41 -1.90
N TYR A 146 -1.71 -0.41 -1.21
CA TYR A 146 -0.46 -0.94 -1.72
C TYR A 146 -0.67 -1.73 -3.02
N SER A 147 -1.65 -2.62 -3.01
CA SER A 147 -2.00 -3.43 -4.17
C SER A 147 -2.48 -2.56 -5.34
N ALA A 148 -3.24 -1.50 -5.05
CA ALA A 148 -3.77 -0.59 -6.07
C ALA A 148 -2.66 0.22 -6.72
N ILE A 149 -1.73 0.77 -5.93
CA ILE A 149 -0.60 1.54 -6.45
C ILE A 149 0.28 0.64 -7.33
N ILE A 150 0.60 -0.59 -6.90
CA ILE A 150 1.35 -1.54 -7.73
C ILE A 150 0.62 -1.88 -9.03
N GLU A 151 -0.69 -2.12 -8.97
CA GLU A 151 -1.49 -2.46 -10.15
C GLU A 151 -1.71 -1.27 -11.10
N LEU A 152 -1.45 -0.05 -10.63
CA LEU A 152 -1.52 1.22 -11.35
C LEU A 152 -0.11 1.78 -11.67
N ASP A 153 0.83 0.88 -11.97
CA ASP A 153 2.18 1.21 -12.44
C ASP A 153 3.03 1.93 -11.37
N ASN A 154 2.86 1.53 -10.11
CA ASN A 154 3.57 2.04 -8.92
C ASN A 154 3.33 3.53 -8.58
N TYR A 155 2.30 4.15 -9.17
CA TYR A 155 1.89 5.51 -8.79
C TYR A 155 0.37 5.69 -8.75
N LEU A 156 -0.05 6.71 -8.01
CA LEU A 156 -1.43 7.12 -7.89
C LEU A 156 -1.51 8.64 -7.85
N TRP A 157 -2.34 9.23 -8.71
CA TRP A 157 -2.67 10.66 -8.59
C TRP A 157 -3.61 10.88 -7.42
N TRP A 158 -3.44 11.98 -6.70
CA TRP A 158 -4.29 12.30 -5.55
C TRP A 158 -5.78 12.40 -5.92
N SER A 159 -6.09 12.91 -7.12
CA SER A 159 -7.46 12.92 -7.67
C SER A 159 -8.07 11.52 -7.81
N GLU A 160 -7.26 10.52 -8.15
CA GLU A 160 -7.70 9.11 -8.27
C GLU A 160 -8.04 8.53 -6.89
N LEU A 161 -7.24 8.87 -5.87
CA LEU A 161 -7.51 8.53 -4.48
C LEU A 161 -8.80 9.18 -3.97
N GLU A 162 -8.94 10.51 -4.15
CA GLU A 162 -10.05 11.31 -3.62
C GLU A 162 -11.40 11.00 -4.26
N ARG A 163 -11.42 10.60 -5.54
CA ARG A 163 -12.66 10.43 -6.30
C ARG A 163 -13.08 8.98 -6.45
N ILE A 164 -12.13 8.04 -6.47
CA ILE A 164 -12.40 6.62 -6.75
C ILE A 164 -12.00 5.75 -5.56
N LEU A 165 -10.70 5.64 -5.25
CA LEU A 165 -10.25 4.61 -4.31
C LEU A 165 -10.86 4.77 -2.92
N CYS A 166 -10.94 6.00 -2.40
CA CYS A 166 -11.43 6.23 -1.04
C CYS A 166 -12.88 5.82 -0.78
N ARG A 167 -13.63 5.48 -1.84
CA ARG A 167 -15.03 5.06 -1.81
C ARG A 167 -15.19 3.54 -1.92
N VAL A 168 -14.09 2.78 -1.91
CA VAL A 168 -14.09 1.32 -1.99
C VAL A 168 -14.14 0.73 -0.59
N PHE A 169 -15.23 0.05 -0.25
CA PHE A 169 -15.41 -0.59 1.06
C PHE A 169 -15.45 -2.13 0.97
N SER A 170 -15.48 -2.70 -0.24
CA SER A 170 -15.48 -4.14 -0.45
C SER A 170 -14.40 -4.59 -1.44
N THR A 171 -13.78 -5.74 -1.19
CA THR A 171 -12.84 -6.38 -2.13
C THR A 171 -13.49 -6.67 -3.48
N ASP A 172 -14.80 -6.90 -3.53
CA ASP A 172 -15.53 -7.18 -4.78
C ASP A 172 -15.59 -5.95 -5.70
N LEU A 173 -15.40 -4.74 -5.15
CA LEU A 173 -15.33 -3.49 -5.89
C LEU A 173 -13.89 -3.08 -6.26
N ALA A 174 -12.88 -3.79 -5.78
CA ALA A 174 -11.48 -3.42 -5.93
C ALA A 174 -11.05 -3.36 -7.41
N GLN A 175 -11.35 -4.40 -8.20
CA GLN A 175 -11.01 -4.42 -9.63
C GLN A 175 -11.77 -3.36 -10.45
N ASN A 176 -13.00 -3.07 -10.02
CA ASN A 176 -13.83 -2.03 -10.62
C ASN A 176 -13.19 -0.64 -10.45
N ALA A 177 -12.60 -0.37 -9.30
CA ALA A 177 -11.88 0.88 -9.02
C ALA A 177 -10.62 1.03 -9.88
N ILE A 178 -9.82 -0.03 -10.00
CA ILE A 178 -8.63 -0.03 -10.89
C ILE A 178 -9.02 0.20 -12.35
N SER A 179 -10.10 -0.44 -12.79
CA SER A 179 -10.61 -0.27 -14.16
C SER A 179 -11.10 1.16 -14.42
N ASP A 180 -11.76 1.78 -13.44
CA ASP A 180 -12.20 3.18 -13.54
C ASP A 180 -11.02 4.15 -13.56
N ILE A 181 -9.97 3.90 -12.77
CA ILE A 181 -8.74 4.73 -12.83
C ILE A 181 -8.05 4.59 -14.18
N ARG A 182 -7.92 3.37 -14.72
CA ARG A 182 -7.34 3.17 -16.05
C ARG A 182 -8.19 3.85 -17.14
N LEU A 183 -9.51 3.80 -17.02
CA LEU A 183 -10.42 4.52 -17.92
C LEU A 183 -10.19 6.04 -17.84
N LEU A 184 -10.06 6.56 -16.63
CA LEU A 184 -9.80 7.99 -16.36
C LEU A 184 -8.43 8.44 -16.90
N ARG A 185 -7.37 7.65 -16.69
CA ARG A 185 -6.04 7.94 -17.25
C ARG A 185 -6.05 8.00 -18.78
N ASN A 186 -6.85 7.14 -19.42
CA ASN A 186 -7.02 7.12 -20.86
C ASN A 186 -7.95 8.24 -21.40
N ASN A 187 -8.77 8.84 -20.53
CA ASN A 187 -9.74 9.89 -20.89
C ASN A 187 -9.79 10.95 -19.77
N PRO A 188 -8.74 11.79 -19.61
CA PRO A 188 -8.62 12.67 -18.45
C PRO A 188 -9.74 13.72 -18.33
N ASP A 189 -10.38 14.07 -19.44
CA ASP A 189 -11.54 14.97 -19.51
C ASP A 189 -12.75 14.46 -18.73
N LYS A 190 -12.89 13.14 -18.61
CA LYS A 190 -13.96 12.48 -17.85
C LYS A 190 -13.84 12.64 -16.34
N ILE A 191 -12.78 13.30 -15.82
CA ILE A 191 -12.70 13.68 -14.41
C ILE A 191 -13.94 14.47 -13.94
N ARG A 192 -14.59 15.21 -14.86
CA ARG A 192 -15.82 15.97 -14.61
C ARG A 192 -17.02 15.10 -14.24
N ASP A 193 -17.02 13.84 -14.67
CA ASP A 193 -18.10 12.88 -14.40
C ASP A 193 -17.96 12.24 -13.02
N LEU A 194 -16.80 12.39 -12.38
CA LEU A 194 -16.49 11.82 -11.06
C LEU A 194 -16.56 12.91 -10.00
N SER A 195 -17.60 12.94 -9.18
CA SER A 195 -17.72 13.89 -8.08
C SER A 195 -16.68 13.64 -6.97
N LEU A 196 -16.53 14.59 -6.04
CA LEU A 196 -15.92 14.31 -4.73
C LEU A 196 -16.98 13.72 -3.79
N PRO A 197 -16.61 12.84 -2.84
CA PRO A 197 -17.55 12.30 -1.85
C PRO A 197 -17.97 13.36 -0.82
N ALA A 198 -17.24 14.48 -0.77
CA ALA A 198 -17.57 15.66 0.04
C ALA A 198 -17.73 16.90 -0.85
N SER A 199 -18.47 17.90 -0.36
CA SER A 199 -18.69 19.16 -1.08
C SER A 199 -17.42 19.97 -1.31
N GLN A 200 -16.39 19.81 -0.46
CA GLN A 200 -15.12 20.52 -0.54
C GLN A 200 -13.94 19.65 -0.06
N ARG A 201 -12.74 19.96 -0.54
CA ARG A 201 -11.46 19.39 -0.06
C ARG A 201 -11.02 19.97 1.29
N LYS A 202 -11.88 19.87 2.30
CA LYS A 202 -11.64 20.43 3.64
C LYS A 202 -12.19 19.52 4.73
N GLY A 203 -11.83 19.83 5.98
CA GLY A 203 -12.37 19.17 7.16
C GLY A 203 -12.07 17.67 7.19
N ALA A 204 -13.07 16.87 7.59
CA ALA A 204 -12.91 15.43 7.80
C ALA A 204 -12.41 14.69 6.55
N PHE A 205 -12.91 15.04 5.35
CA PHE A 205 -12.50 14.39 4.11
C PHE A 205 -11.00 14.56 3.84
N TYR A 206 -10.53 15.81 3.87
CA TYR A 206 -9.12 16.12 3.67
C TYR A 206 -8.24 15.50 4.76
N ASN A 207 -8.64 15.62 6.03
CA ASN A 207 -7.86 15.11 7.14
C ASN A 207 -7.73 13.58 7.08
N SER A 208 -8.84 12.86 6.86
CA SER A 208 -8.82 11.40 6.78
C SER A 208 -7.94 10.89 5.65
N LEU A 209 -8.04 11.45 4.43
CA LEU A 209 -7.21 10.97 3.32
C LEU A 209 -5.72 11.27 3.50
N ASN A 210 -5.37 12.42 4.09
CA ASN A 210 -3.97 12.67 4.41
C ASN A 210 -3.45 11.68 5.45
N GLN A 211 -4.25 11.30 6.44
CA GLN A 211 -3.81 10.29 7.42
C GLN A 211 -3.76 8.89 6.83
N VAL A 212 -4.68 8.51 5.95
CA VAL A 212 -4.57 7.27 5.17
C VAL A 212 -3.23 7.21 4.43
N SER A 213 -2.89 8.30 3.72
CA SER A 213 -1.60 8.40 3.02
C SER A 213 -0.42 8.40 3.98
N ASN A 214 -0.54 9.08 5.13
CA ASN A 214 0.51 9.14 6.15
C ASN A 214 0.81 7.76 6.73
N HIS A 215 -0.22 7.04 7.16
CA HIS A 215 -0.11 5.69 7.71
C HIS A 215 0.44 4.71 6.66
N ALA A 216 -0.15 4.69 5.46
CA ALA A 216 0.31 3.82 4.38
C ALA A 216 1.78 4.06 4.02
N SER A 217 2.25 5.29 4.14
CA SER A 217 3.65 5.64 3.85
C SER A 217 4.62 5.40 5.02
N MET A 218 4.16 4.90 6.17
CA MET A 218 4.91 4.92 7.44
C MET A 218 5.56 6.29 7.69
N ASN A 219 4.74 7.34 7.54
CA ASN A 219 5.13 8.73 7.71
C ASN A 219 6.19 9.19 6.67
N HIS A 220 5.89 8.98 5.39
CA HIS A 220 6.70 9.33 4.21
C HIS A 220 7.97 8.50 3.99
N LEU A 221 8.16 7.43 4.77
CA LEU A 221 9.28 6.52 4.61
C LEU A 221 9.15 5.67 3.34
N ILE A 222 7.98 5.05 3.12
CA ILE A 222 7.75 4.11 2.01
C ILE A 222 7.28 4.81 0.75
N PHE A 223 6.50 5.88 0.89
CA PHE A 223 5.95 6.63 -0.24
C PHE A 223 6.61 7.98 -0.38
N GLU A 224 6.79 8.39 -1.62
CA GLU A 224 7.11 9.76 -1.98
C GLU A 224 5.85 10.48 -2.49
N THR A 225 5.75 11.77 -2.19
CA THR A 225 4.76 12.66 -2.81
C THR A 225 5.45 13.61 -3.77
N ILE A 226 5.24 13.38 -5.07
CA ILE A 226 5.80 14.19 -6.14
C ILE A 226 4.79 15.30 -6.52
N ARG A 227 5.29 16.53 -6.66
CA ARG A 227 4.52 17.68 -7.13
C ARG A 227 4.78 17.88 -8.62
N GLU A 228 3.87 17.39 -9.43
CA GLU A 228 3.93 17.52 -10.90
C GLU A 228 2.54 17.79 -11.47
N HIS A 229 2.49 18.41 -12.65
CA HIS A 229 1.24 18.80 -13.31
C HIS A 229 0.36 17.58 -13.54
N THR A 230 -0.80 17.56 -12.88
CA THR A 230 -1.74 16.44 -13.03
C THR A 230 -2.49 16.53 -14.36
N PRO A 231 -2.68 15.40 -15.09
CA PRO A 231 -3.41 15.39 -16.36
C PRO A 231 -4.88 15.82 -16.23
N TYR A 232 -5.41 15.90 -15.01
CA TYR A 232 -6.80 16.26 -14.73
C TYR A 232 -7.04 17.76 -14.59
N LYS A 233 -5.99 18.54 -14.31
CA LYS A 233 -6.10 19.97 -13.97
C LYS A 233 -6.56 20.82 -15.14
N ASP A 234 -6.20 20.41 -16.35
CA ASP A 234 -6.59 21.08 -17.60
C ASP A 234 -8.10 20.94 -17.87
N TYR A 235 -8.75 19.94 -17.26
CA TYR A 235 -10.17 19.66 -17.44
C TYR A 235 -11.02 20.08 -16.25
N LEU A 236 -10.46 20.11 -15.05
CA LEU A 236 -11.17 20.50 -13.84
C LEU A 236 -10.30 21.39 -12.95
N ALA A 237 -10.73 22.65 -12.78
CA ALA A 237 -10.00 23.61 -11.97
C ALA A 237 -9.90 23.17 -10.51
N GLY A 238 -8.71 23.35 -9.92
CA GLY A 238 -8.45 23.03 -8.52
C GLY A 238 -8.04 21.59 -8.24
N GLU A 239 -7.84 20.75 -9.26
CA GLU A 239 -7.18 19.45 -9.06
C GLU A 239 -5.73 19.64 -8.55
N PRO A 240 -5.30 18.85 -7.56
CA PRO A 240 -3.98 18.99 -6.97
C PRO A 240 -2.89 18.33 -7.82
N ASP A 241 -1.80 19.07 -8.02
CA ASP A 241 -0.52 18.55 -8.54
C ASP A 241 0.16 17.71 -7.46
N LYS A 242 -0.37 16.50 -7.26
CA LYS A 242 0.07 15.57 -6.22
C LYS A 242 -0.01 14.15 -6.74
N LYS A 243 1.15 13.53 -6.94
CA LYS A 243 1.33 12.12 -7.29
C LYS A 243 1.96 11.40 -6.11
N ILE A 244 1.41 10.25 -5.73
CA ILE A 244 1.98 9.35 -4.73
C ILE A 244 2.71 8.24 -5.49
N VAL A 245 3.95 7.96 -5.11
CA VAL A 245 4.78 6.90 -5.69
C VAL A 245 5.35 6.04 -4.56
N ILE A 246 5.45 4.72 -4.78
CA ILE A 246 6.22 3.84 -3.88
C ILE A 246 7.70 4.07 -4.17
N ARG A 247 8.52 4.39 -3.17
CA ARG A 247 9.96 4.54 -3.41
C ARG A 247 10.57 3.22 -3.83
N ASP A 248 11.46 3.26 -4.81
CA ASP A 248 11.97 2.06 -5.48
C ASP A 248 12.69 1.10 -4.51
N GLU A 249 13.37 1.63 -3.49
CA GLU A 249 14.07 0.83 -2.49
C GLU A 249 13.13 -0.05 -1.64
N TRP A 250 11.86 0.35 -1.47
CA TRP A 250 10.89 -0.37 -0.64
C TRP A 250 9.91 -1.23 -1.44
N LEU A 251 9.81 -1.00 -2.75
CA LEU A 251 8.90 -1.74 -3.63
C LEU A 251 9.09 -3.27 -3.53
N PRO A 252 10.33 -3.84 -3.47
CA PRO A 252 10.52 -5.28 -3.33
C PRO A 252 9.95 -5.83 -2.01
N LEU A 253 10.19 -5.15 -0.89
CA LEU A 253 9.69 -5.58 0.41
C LEU A 253 8.16 -5.54 0.44
N LEU A 254 7.56 -4.50 -0.13
CA LEU A 254 6.11 -4.33 -0.19
C LEU A 254 5.45 -5.40 -1.06
N LYS A 255 5.98 -5.68 -2.26
CA LYS A 255 5.51 -6.81 -3.10
C LYS A 255 5.63 -8.14 -2.36
N LYS A 256 6.76 -8.37 -1.69
CA LYS A 256 6.98 -9.59 -0.90
C LYS A 256 5.96 -9.74 0.22
N ALA A 257 5.68 -8.68 0.98
CA ALA A 257 4.68 -8.72 2.06
C ALA A 257 3.26 -9.00 1.54
N LEU A 258 2.91 -8.47 0.36
CA LEU A 258 1.61 -8.77 -0.26
C LEU A 258 1.49 -10.23 -0.74
N ILE A 259 2.61 -10.87 -1.09
CA ILE A 259 2.64 -12.21 -1.69
C ILE A 259 3.01 -13.32 -0.69
N ALA A 260 3.62 -12.99 0.46
CA ALA A 260 4.38 -13.86 1.35
C ALA A 260 3.78 -15.27 1.56
N ASP A 261 2.45 -15.40 1.64
CA ASP A 261 1.79 -16.67 1.92
C ASP A 261 0.98 -17.24 0.73
N LYS A 262 0.90 -16.54 -0.41
CA LYS A 262 0.00 -16.89 -1.52
C LYS A 262 0.56 -16.63 -2.94
N PRO A 263 1.81 -17.03 -3.28
CA PRO A 263 2.33 -16.87 -4.64
C PRO A 263 1.48 -17.59 -5.68
N LYS A 264 0.88 -18.75 -5.33
CA LYS A 264 -0.04 -19.48 -6.21
C LYS A 264 -1.33 -18.68 -6.50
N ALA A 265 -1.86 -17.95 -5.53
CA ALA A 265 -3.06 -17.15 -5.72
C ALA A 265 -2.80 -15.94 -6.63
N LEU A 266 -1.61 -15.31 -6.53
CA LEU A 266 -1.24 -14.23 -7.45
C LEU A 266 -1.13 -14.72 -8.89
N CYS A 267 -0.55 -15.90 -9.12
CA CYS A 267 -0.52 -16.45 -10.48
C CYS A 267 -1.92 -16.84 -10.97
N ALA A 268 -2.74 -17.46 -10.12
CA ALA A 268 -4.11 -17.88 -10.45
C ALA A 268 -5.03 -16.69 -10.78
N SER A 269 -4.78 -15.52 -10.20
CA SER A 269 -5.47 -14.26 -10.52
C SER A 269 -4.88 -13.54 -11.74
N GLY A 270 -3.99 -14.18 -12.50
CA GLY A 270 -3.35 -13.57 -13.67
C GLY A 270 -2.34 -12.47 -13.32
N GLY A 271 -1.81 -12.47 -12.09
CA GLY A 271 -0.92 -11.41 -11.59
C GLY A 271 -1.64 -10.18 -11.06
N SER A 272 -2.96 -10.22 -10.88
CA SER A 272 -3.71 -9.11 -10.27
C SER A 272 -3.56 -9.14 -8.75
N TYR A 273 -3.04 -8.06 -8.17
CA TYR A 273 -2.99 -7.94 -6.72
C TYR A 273 -4.39 -7.75 -6.15
N MET A 274 -5.29 -7.04 -6.86
CA MET A 274 -6.70 -6.92 -6.47
C MET A 274 -7.39 -8.29 -6.34
N GLY A 275 -7.12 -9.21 -7.27
CA GLY A 275 -7.69 -10.57 -7.25
C GLY A 275 -7.19 -11.45 -6.09
N THR A 276 -6.19 -11.00 -5.32
CA THR A 276 -5.64 -11.73 -4.17
C THR A 276 -6.03 -11.14 -2.82
N LEU A 277 -6.84 -10.07 -2.80
CA LEU A 277 -7.22 -9.41 -1.56
C LEU A 277 -7.99 -10.37 -0.65
N PRO A 278 -7.52 -10.59 0.59
CA PRO A 278 -8.29 -11.34 1.57
C PRO A 278 -9.52 -10.54 1.98
N LYS A 279 -10.63 -11.24 2.23
CA LYS A 279 -11.84 -10.67 2.83
C LYS A 279 -11.72 -10.73 4.35
N PHE A 280 -11.96 -9.60 5.01
CA PHE A 280 -12.09 -9.55 6.46
C PHE A 280 -13.35 -10.31 6.91
N GLN A 281 -13.22 -11.18 7.92
CA GLN A 281 -14.32 -12.05 8.38
C GLN A 281 -14.86 -11.71 9.78
N GLY A 282 -14.37 -10.65 10.42
CA GLY A 282 -14.72 -10.36 11.81
C GLY A 282 -13.84 -11.08 12.82
N PHE A 283 -14.02 -10.74 14.10
CA PHE A 283 -13.43 -11.42 15.25
C PHE A 283 -14.49 -11.61 16.32
N ASP A 284 -14.30 -12.62 17.17
CA ASP A 284 -15.21 -12.93 18.27
C ASP A 284 -15.02 -11.97 19.47
N SER A 285 -13.83 -11.38 19.61
CA SER A 285 -13.50 -10.43 20.68
C SER A 285 -12.60 -9.28 20.23
N GLU A 286 -12.56 -8.21 21.04
CA GLU A 286 -11.61 -7.10 20.87
C GLU A 286 -10.16 -7.56 21.05
N GLU A 287 -9.92 -8.54 21.92
CA GLU A 287 -8.60 -9.12 22.14
C GLU A 287 -8.12 -9.91 20.92
N ASP A 288 -8.97 -10.74 20.31
CA ASP A 288 -8.64 -11.47 19.08
C ASP A 288 -8.30 -10.53 17.93
N TYR A 289 -9.05 -9.42 17.82
CA TYR A 289 -8.77 -8.37 16.85
C TYR A 289 -7.35 -7.82 17.02
N PHE A 290 -6.99 -7.42 18.25
CA PHE A 290 -5.69 -6.78 18.49
C PHE A 290 -4.54 -7.79 18.42
N ASN A 291 -4.77 -9.02 18.86
CA ASN A 291 -3.81 -10.12 18.74
C ASN A 291 -3.54 -10.46 17.27
N PHE A 292 -4.55 -10.48 16.40
CA PHE A 292 -4.36 -10.62 14.96
C PHE A 292 -3.56 -9.46 14.38
N LEU A 293 -3.94 -8.23 14.72
CA LEU A 293 -3.37 -7.04 14.14
C LEU A 293 -1.87 -6.91 14.50
N GLY A 294 -1.53 -7.14 15.77
CA GLY A 294 -0.17 -7.05 16.31
C GLY A 294 0.61 -8.36 16.38
N ALA A 295 0.12 -9.43 15.76
CA ALA A 295 0.76 -10.75 15.78
C ALA A 295 2.23 -10.66 15.28
N PRO A 296 3.14 -11.54 15.74
CA PRO A 296 4.50 -11.57 15.24
C PRO A 296 4.58 -11.55 13.71
N VAL A 297 5.56 -10.82 13.18
CA VAL A 297 5.88 -10.84 11.76
C VAL A 297 6.98 -11.87 11.56
N LEU A 298 6.80 -12.76 10.59
CA LEU A 298 7.84 -13.73 10.25
C LEU A 298 9.13 -12.99 9.90
N GLU A 299 10.27 -13.53 10.35
CA GLU A 299 11.58 -12.95 10.07
C GLU A 299 11.71 -12.64 8.58
N TYR A 300 12.34 -11.49 8.30
CA TYR A 300 12.74 -11.17 6.95
C TYR A 300 13.77 -12.20 6.48
N GLN A 301 13.30 -13.29 5.89
CA GLN A 301 14.17 -14.19 5.15
C GLN A 301 14.57 -13.43 3.90
N SER A 302 15.84 -13.09 3.75
CA SER A 302 16.42 -12.49 2.54
C SER A 302 16.44 -13.48 1.36
N SER A 303 15.37 -14.25 1.16
CA SER A 303 15.15 -15.01 -0.06
C SER A 303 15.06 -14.01 -1.20
N SER A 304 16.08 -14.10 -2.05
CA SER A 304 16.36 -13.31 -3.24
C SER A 304 15.29 -13.55 -4.31
N THR A 305 14.08 -13.05 -4.13
CA THR A 305 13.31 -12.64 -5.30
C THR A 305 13.99 -11.39 -5.80
N THR A 306 14.95 -11.54 -6.72
CA THR A 306 15.57 -10.41 -7.41
C THR A 306 14.43 -9.54 -7.95
N PRO A 307 14.34 -8.27 -7.53
CA PRO A 307 13.36 -7.36 -8.09
C PRO A 307 13.52 -7.36 -9.60
N LEU A 308 12.41 -7.46 -10.34
CA LEU A 308 12.50 -7.31 -11.79
C LEU A 308 12.97 -5.89 -12.11
N GLY A 309 14.05 -5.77 -12.89
CA GLY A 309 14.57 -4.47 -13.32
C GLY A 309 13.49 -3.69 -14.04
N SER A 310 13.36 -2.39 -13.75
CA SER A 310 12.34 -1.54 -14.35
C SER A 310 12.96 -0.25 -14.85
N ILE A 311 12.47 0.24 -15.99
CA ILE A 311 12.89 1.50 -16.60
C ILE A 311 11.68 2.37 -16.89
N ASN A 312 11.84 3.68 -16.79
CA ASN A 312 10.80 4.61 -17.20
C ASN A 312 11.01 5.01 -18.67
N LEU A 313 10.08 4.64 -19.55
CA LEU A 313 10.08 5.00 -20.96
C LEU A 313 8.87 5.88 -21.27
N ASN A 314 9.11 7.17 -21.51
CA ASN A 314 8.07 8.16 -21.85
C ASN A 314 6.93 8.22 -20.80
N GLY A 315 7.27 8.14 -19.51
CA GLY A 315 6.29 8.20 -18.42
C GLY A 315 5.62 6.87 -18.08
N GLU A 316 5.99 5.79 -18.77
CA GLU A 316 5.49 4.43 -18.53
C GLU A 316 6.62 3.57 -17.95
N GLN A 317 6.39 2.89 -16.83
CA GLN A 317 7.35 1.94 -16.28
C GLN A 317 7.28 0.62 -17.05
N VAL A 318 8.43 0.22 -17.60
CA VAL A 318 8.59 -0.98 -18.41
C VAL A 318 9.53 -1.93 -17.70
N ILE A 319 9.14 -3.20 -17.57
CA ILE A 319 9.95 -4.22 -16.88
C ILE A 319 10.92 -4.87 -17.87
N HIS A 320 12.20 -4.93 -17.54
CA HIS A 320 13.21 -5.66 -18.29
C HIS A 320 13.34 -7.07 -17.73
N LEU A 321 13.28 -8.06 -18.63
CA LEU A 321 13.40 -9.48 -18.30
C LEU A 321 14.62 -10.06 -19.00
N VAL A 322 15.41 -10.82 -18.25
CA VAL A 322 16.65 -11.46 -18.69
C VAL A 322 16.46 -12.98 -18.77
N GLU A 323 16.69 -13.55 -19.95
CA GLU A 323 16.74 -15.00 -20.16
C GLU A 323 17.86 -15.64 -19.33
N GLY A 324 17.55 -16.74 -18.65
CA GLY A 324 18.44 -17.39 -17.68
C GLY A 324 18.27 -16.88 -16.25
N GLU A 325 17.70 -15.68 -16.04
CA GLU A 325 17.45 -15.11 -14.72
C GLU A 325 15.95 -15.05 -14.38
N ASN A 326 15.17 -14.40 -15.24
CA ASN A 326 13.74 -14.18 -15.02
C ASN A 326 12.87 -15.19 -15.79
N TYR A 327 13.34 -15.67 -16.93
CA TYR A 327 12.66 -16.67 -17.74
C TYR A 327 13.65 -17.65 -18.37
N SER A 328 13.20 -18.86 -18.71
CA SER A 328 13.99 -19.96 -19.26
C SER A 328 13.84 -20.13 -20.77
N SER A 329 12.76 -19.63 -21.36
CA SER A 329 12.51 -19.73 -22.80
C SER A 329 11.57 -18.65 -23.30
N PHE A 330 11.78 -18.23 -24.56
CA PHE A 330 10.85 -17.39 -25.32
C PHE A 330 10.51 -18.05 -26.66
N SER A 331 9.24 -18.41 -26.87
CA SER A 331 8.77 -19.03 -28.11
C SER A 331 7.33 -18.63 -28.42
N GLY A 332 7.05 -18.27 -29.68
CA GLY A 332 5.67 -18.03 -30.14
C GLY A 332 4.89 -16.99 -29.33
N LEU A 333 5.54 -15.91 -28.89
CA LEU A 333 4.98 -14.89 -27.98
C LEU A 333 4.65 -15.40 -26.57
N SER A 334 5.27 -16.49 -26.14
CA SER A 334 5.18 -17.00 -24.77
C SER A 334 6.55 -16.98 -24.12
N ILE A 335 6.63 -16.56 -22.86
CA ILE A 335 7.79 -16.79 -22.00
C ILE A 335 7.43 -17.79 -20.91
N THR A 336 8.36 -18.66 -20.54
CA THR A 336 8.19 -19.59 -19.41
C THR A 336 9.33 -19.38 -18.42
N GLY A 337 9.05 -19.46 -17.13
CA GLY A 337 10.06 -19.23 -16.10
C GLY A 337 9.55 -19.41 -14.68
N PRO A 338 10.41 -19.13 -13.68
CA PRO A 338 10.09 -19.33 -12.27
C PRO A 338 8.85 -18.55 -11.83
N GLN A 339 7.98 -19.21 -11.08
CA GLN A 339 6.78 -18.61 -10.50
C GLN A 339 7.12 -17.37 -9.65
N SER A 340 8.22 -17.44 -8.88
CA SER A 340 8.72 -16.37 -8.03
C SER A 340 9.12 -15.10 -8.79
N SER A 341 9.46 -15.21 -10.08
CA SER A 341 9.84 -14.09 -10.93
C SER A 341 8.64 -13.60 -11.76
N LEU A 342 8.09 -14.47 -12.62
CA LEU A 342 7.11 -14.07 -13.63
C LEU A 342 5.70 -13.82 -13.07
N CYS A 343 5.36 -14.34 -11.87
CA CYS A 343 4.06 -14.03 -11.29
C CYS A 343 3.93 -12.61 -10.77
N GLN A 344 5.04 -11.87 -10.61
CA GLN A 344 5.03 -10.47 -10.22
C GLN A 344 4.53 -9.52 -11.32
N LEU A 345 4.50 -9.96 -12.60
CA LEU A 345 4.08 -9.13 -13.73
C LEU A 345 2.56 -8.89 -13.74
N SER A 346 2.05 -7.68 -13.93
CA SER A 346 0.60 -7.48 -14.06
C SER A 346 0.10 -7.83 -15.47
N ARG A 347 -1.18 -8.18 -15.63
CA ARG A 347 -1.81 -8.16 -16.97
C ARG A 347 -1.73 -6.74 -17.55
N GLN A 348 -1.51 -6.64 -18.85
CA GLN A 348 -1.20 -5.41 -19.59
C GLN A 348 0.10 -4.73 -19.16
N GLN A 349 0.90 -5.30 -18.27
CA GLN A 349 2.23 -4.78 -17.97
C GLN A 349 3.09 -4.82 -19.22
N ARG A 350 3.72 -3.71 -19.53
CA ARG A 350 4.69 -3.63 -20.61
C ARG A 350 6.04 -4.19 -20.15
N VAL A 351 6.60 -5.08 -20.95
CA VAL A 351 7.88 -5.75 -20.70
C VAL A 351 8.80 -5.68 -21.91
N ILE A 352 10.11 -5.76 -21.67
CA ILE A 352 11.14 -5.90 -22.68
C ILE A 352 11.93 -7.17 -22.35
N LEU A 353 12.18 -7.99 -23.37
CA LEU A 353 12.92 -9.23 -23.24
C LEU A 353 14.34 -9.01 -23.76
N ASN A 354 15.36 -9.48 -23.04
CA ASN A 354 16.73 -9.39 -23.54
C ASN A 354 16.95 -10.23 -24.82
N SER A 355 16.16 -11.29 -25.00
CA SER A 355 16.22 -12.16 -26.19
C SER A 355 15.51 -11.58 -27.43
N ASP A 356 14.71 -10.51 -27.29
CA ASP A 356 14.14 -9.78 -28.43
C ASP A 356 14.22 -8.26 -28.27
N GLN A 357 15.27 -7.69 -28.86
CA GLN A 357 15.60 -6.28 -28.82
C GLN A 357 14.77 -5.42 -29.79
N ARG A 358 13.86 -6.02 -30.57
CA ARG A 358 13.07 -5.31 -31.60
C ARG A 358 11.73 -4.82 -31.09
N TRP A 359 11.16 -5.49 -30.09
CA TRP A 359 9.81 -5.22 -29.62
C TRP A 359 9.73 -5.21 -28.10
N SER A 360 8.91 -4.30 -27.59
CA SER A 360 8.32 -4.44 -26.26
C SER A 360 7.00 -5.21 -26.38
N TYR A 361 6.60 -5.81 -25.27
CA TYR A 361 5.47 -6.74 -25.18
C TYR A 361 4.51 -6.32 -24.08
N LEU A 362 3.22 -6.65 -24.22
CA LEU A 362 2.24 -6.58 -23.14
C LEU A 362 1.96 -8.00 -22.64
N VAL A 363 1.87 -8.15 -21.32
CA VAL A 363 1.42 -9.40 -20.69
C VAL A 363 -0.07 -9.57 -20.94
N THR A 364 -0.47 -10.60 -21.69
CA THR A 364 -1.88 -10.86 -22.00
C THR A 364 -2.50 -11.87 -21.06
N ASP A 365 -1.76 -12.94 -20.74
CA ASP A 365 -2.27 -14.00 -19.87
C ASP A 365 -1.17 -14.73 -19.10
N LYS A 366 -1.56 -15.50 -18.08
CA LYS A 366 -0.66 -16.33 -17.28
C LYS A 366 -1.25 -17.71 -17.05
N LYS A 367 -0.44 -18.73 -17.26
CA LYS A 367 -0.80 -20.13 -17.01
C LYS A 367 0.23 -20.77 -16.11
N VAL A 368 -0.20 -21.21 -14.92
CA VAL A 368 0.64 -22.02 -14.03
C VAL A 368 0.83 -23.39 -14.70
N VAL A 369 2.08 -23.77 -14.96
CA VAL A 369 2.43 -25.05 -15.59
C VAL A 369 2.78 -26.07 -14.53
N SER A 370 3.47 -25.65 -13.47
CA SER A 370 3.87 -26.49 -12.34
C SER A 370 3.94 -25.66 -11.04
N PRO A 371 4.18 -26.28 -9.87
CA PRO A 371 4.35 -25.56 -8.61
C PRO A 371 5.52 -24.56 -8.57
N SER A 372 6.45 -24.61 -9.53
CA SER A 372 7.62 -23.74 -9.60
C SER A 372 7.67 -22.91 -10.89
N GLU A 373 6.77 -23.14 -11.85
CA GLU A 373 6.90 -22.61 -13.21
C GLU A 373 5.57 -22.05 -13.74
N VAL A 374 5.66 -20.93 -14.44
CA VAL A 374 4.53 -20.24 -15.08
C VAL A 374 4.90 -19.86 -16.52
N THR A 375 3.93 -19.99 -17.42
CA THR A 375 4.00 -19.47 -18.78
C THR A 375 3.19 -18.19 -18.88
N ILE A 376 3.81 -17.13 -19.41
CA ILE A 376 3.19 -15.84 -19.66
C ILE A 376 2.97 -15.71 -21.17
N GLN A 377 1.73 -15.41 -21.56
CA GLN A 377 1.38 -15.05 -22.92
C GLN A 377 1.63 -13.55 -23.13
N LEU A 378 2.18 -13.21 -24.30
CA LEU A 378 2.54 -11.86 -24.66
C LEU A 378 1.84 -11.42 -25.95
N SER A 379 1.66 -10.12 -26.11
CA SER A 379 1.35 -9.50 -27.40
C SER A 379 2.35 -8.39 -27.70
N ARG A 380 2.64 -8.15 -28.98
CA ARG A 380 3.53 -7.05 -29.36
C ARG A 380 2.91 -5.70 -28.98
N ALA A 381 3.70 -4.85 -28.33
CA ALA A 381 3.28 -3.54 -27.87
C ALA A 381 3.81 -2.44 -28.80
N ARG A 382 5.09 -2.09 -28.67
CA ARG A 382 5.76 -1.04 -29.46
C ARG A 382 7.14 -1.52 -29.92
N PRO A 383 7.59 -1.12 -31.12
CA PRO A 383 8.95 -1.40 -31.56
C PRO A 383 9.97 -0.65 -30.68
N ILE A 384 11.13 -1.25 -30.49
CA ILE A 384 12.26 -0.66 -29.79
C ILE A 384 13.19 -0.06 -30.84
N THR A 385 13.42 1.25 -30.74
CA THR A 385 14.26 2.00 -31.69
C THR A 385 15.72 2.08 -31.26
N ASN A 386 16.01 1.96 -29.96
CA ASN A 386 17.38 2.02 -29.43
C ASN A 386 17.54 1.17 -28.15
N TYR A 387 17.84 -0.12 -28.31
CA TYR A 387 18.00 -1.05 -27.19
C TYR A 387 19.24 -0.75 -26.33
N ASN A 388 20.33 -0.26 -26.93
CA ASN A 388 21.55 0.08 -26.17
C ASN A 388 21.34 1.23 -25.19
N GLN A 389 20.49 2.20 -25.54
CA GLN A 389 20.12 3.27 -24.62
C GLN A 389 19.30 2.74 -23.44
N ILE A 390 18.47 1.72 -23.67
CA ILE A 390 17.70 1.05 -22.62
C ILE A 390 18.63 0.31 -21.65
N LEU A 391 19.64 -0.40 -22.16
CA LEU A 391 20.63 -1.05 -21.30
C LEU A 391 21.38 -0.06 -20.42
N LYS A 392 21.80 1.09 -20.97
CA LYS A 392 22.45 2.15 -20.17
C LYS A 392 21.56 2.70 -19.06
N LEU A 393 20.24 2.74 -19.26
CA LEU A 393 19.27 3.16 -18.24
C LEU A 393 19.03 2.09 -17.17
N LEU A 394 19.48 0.85 -17.38
CA LEU A 394 19.41 -0.25 -16.41
C LEU A 394 20.68 -0.37 -15.56
N GLU A 395 21.80 0.21 -16.01
CA GLU A 395 23.09 0.22 -15.29
C GLU A 395 23.24 1.41 -14.32
N THR A 396 22.31 2.37 -14.38
CA THR A 396 22.16 3.50 -13.46
C THR A 396 21.03 3.26 -12.49
#